data_AF-A0AAD1H3X3-F1
#
_entry.id   AF-A0AAD1H3X3-F1
#
_cell.length_a   1.000
_cell.length_b   1.000
_cell.length_c   1.000
_cell.angle_alpha   90.00
_cell.angle_beta   90.00
_cell.angle_gamma   90.00
#
_symmetry.space_group_name_H-M   'P 1'
#
loop_
_entity.id
_entity.type
_entity.pdbx_description
1 polymer ?
#
loop_
_entity_poly.entity_id
_entity_poly.type
_entity_poly.pdbx_seq_one_letter_code
_entity_poly.pdbx_strand_id
1 'polypeptide(L)'
;MKLARPDVRHPRIVLAGSARSIEGDRDDAGLVAALRKRGLHARWLSWDDPATLDADLVILRAARDHPAGWASSSPGRHGCRIC
;
A
#
# COMPACT_ATOMS: atom_id res chain seq x y z
N MET A 1 -6.28 -36.88 8.34
CA MET A 1 -6.92 -35.81 9.13
C MET A 1 -6.04 -34.57 9.04
N LYS A 2 -6.46 -33.54 8.31
CA LYS A 2 -5.71 -32.28 8.20
C LYS A 2 -6.06 -31.46 9.43
N LEU A 3 -5.15 -31.37 10.41
CA LEU A 3 -5.34 -30.49 11.54
C LEU A 3 -5.60 -29.08 11.01
N ALA A 4 -6.73 -28.50 11.41
CA ALA A 4 -6.92 -27.06 11.32
C ALA A 4 -5.70 -26.42 11.98
N ARG A 5 -4.95 -25.59 11.24
CA ARG A 5 -3.83 -24.85 11.82
C ARG A 5 -4.42 -23.75 12.68
N PRO A 6 -4.39 -23.87 14.03
CA PRO A 6 -5.06 -22.92 14.91
C PRO A 6 -4.46 -21.52 14.78
N ASP A 7 -3.23 -21.42 14.27
CA ASP A 7 -2.45 -20.19 14.17
C ASP A 7 -2.60 -19.47 12.82
N VAL A 8 -3.46 -19.95 11.91
CA VAL A 8 -3.67 -19.28 10.62
C VAL A 8 -4.59 -18.09 10.82
N ARG A 9 -3.99 -16.90 10.94
CA ARG A 9 -4.70 -15.62 10.81
C ARG A 9 -4.82 -15.26 9.33
N HIS A 10 -5.99 -14.76 8.94
CA HIS A 10 -6.26 -14.21 7.61
C HIS A 10 -6.24 -12.68 7.70
N PRO A 11 -5.07 -12.03 7.57
CA PRO A 11 -4.97 -10.59 7.78
C PRO A 11 -5.79 -9.83 6.75
N ARG A 12 -6.50 -8.81 7.22
CA ARG A 12 -7.23 -7.83 6.44
C ARG A 12 -6.26 -6.75 5.98
N ILE A 13 -5.85 -6.84 4.73
CA ILE A 13 -4.92 -5.90 4.11
C ILE A 13 -5.72 -4.83 3.37
N VAL A 14 -5.46 -3.58 3.69
CA VAL A 14 -5.96 -2.43 2.94
C VAL A 14 -4.82 -1.82 2.13
N LEU A 15 -5.06 -1.66 0.84
CA LEU A 15 -4.26 -0.80 -0.02
C LEU A 15 -4.96 0.56 -0.02
N ALA A 16 -4.30 1.59 0.50
CA ALA A 16 -4.89 2.89 0.73
C ALA A 16 -4.47 3.90 -0.35
N GLY A 17 -5.40 4.29 -1.21
CA GLY A 17 -5.21 5.36 -2.20
C GLY A 17 -5.76 6.70 -1.71
N SER A 18 -5.52 7.79 -2.46
CA SER A 18 -6.17 9.07 -2.17
C SER A 18 -7.63 9.05 -2.64
N ALA A 19 -8.47 9.96 -2.14
CA ALA A 19 -9.87 10.04 -2.55
C ALA A 19 -10.06 10.26 -4.07
N ARG A 20 -9.04 10.80 -4.75
CA ARG A 20 -9.05 11.01 -6.22
C ARG A 20 -8.57 9.78 -7.00
N SER A 21 -7.86 8.86 -6.35
CA SER A 21 -7.33 7.63 -6.97
C SER A 21 -7.24 6.52 -5.93
N ILE A 22 -8.41 5.95 -5.59
CA ILE A 22 -8.52 4.92 -4.55
C ILE A 22 -7.74 3.65 -4.92
N GLU A 23 -7.75 3.26 -6.20
CA GLU A 23 -7.11 2.03 -6.68
C GLU A 23 -5.60 2.20 -6.97
N GLY A 24 -4.99 3.29 -6.49
CA GLY A 24 -3.58 3.58 -6.72
C GLY A 24 -3.31 4.10 -8.13
N ASP A 25 -2.10 3.89 -8.63
CA ASP A 25 -1.74 4.24 -10.01
C ASP A 25 -1.87 3.03 -10.96
N ARG A 26 -1.54 3.23 -12.24
CA ARG A 26 -1.62 2.17 -13.26
C ARG A 26 -0.72 0.97 -12.93
N ASP A 27 0.40 1.17 -12.25
CA ASP A 27 1.34 0.09 -11.91
C ASP A 27 0.78 -0.82 -10.80
N ASP A 28 -0.28 -0.39 -10.13
CA ASP A 28 -0.98 -1.13 -9.07
C ASP A 28 -2.06 -2.07 -9.61
N ALA A 29 -2.29 -2.05 -10.93
CA ALA A 29 -3.30 -2.84 -11.60
C ALA A 29 -3.14 -4.35 -11.28
N GLY A 30 -4.21 -4.96 -10.79
CA GLY A 30 -4.24 -6.39 -10.47
C GLY A 30 -3.60 -6.78 -9.12
N LEU A 31 -3.09 -5.83 -8.34
CA LEU A 31 -2.44 -6.09 -7.04
C LEU A 31 -3.38 -6.84 -6.07
N VAL A 32 -4.63 -6.39 -5.94
CA VAL A 32 -5.65 -7.08 -5.11
C VAL A 32 -5.87 -8.51 -5.59
N ALA A 33 -5.96 -8.73 -6.90
CA ALA A 33 -6.15 -10.06 -7.45
C ALA A 33 -4.94 -10.97 -7.17
N ALA A 34 -3.72 -10.44 -7.29
CA ALA A 34 -2.49 -11.16 -6.98
C ALA A 34 -2.38 -11.57 -5.50
N LEU A 35 -2.78 -10.68 -4.58
CA LEU A 35 -2.82 -10.96 -3.15
C LEU A 35 -3.87 -12.03 -2.81
N ARG A 36 -5.07 -11.91 -3.38
CA ARG A 36 -6.15 -12.90 -3.18
C ARG A 36 -5.77 -14.30 -3.67
N LYS A 37 -5.05 -14.42 -4.79
CA LYS A 37 -4.50 -15.70 -5.29
C LYS A 37 -3.56 -16.38 -4.29
N ARG A 38 -2.98 -15.63 -3.35
CA ARG A 38 -2.10 -16.13 -2.28
C ARG A 38 -2.81 -16.36 -0.95
N GLY A 39 -4.15 -16.23 -0.91
CA GLY A 39 -4.95 -16.36 0.30
C GLY A 39 -4.95 -15.13 1.21
N LEU A 40 -4.49 -13.98 0.71
CA LEU A 40 -4.48 -12.72 1.46
C LEU A 40 -5.75 -11.92 1.18
N HIS A 41 -6.41 -11.47 2.25
CA HIS A 41 -7.65 -10.69 2.15
C HIS A 41 -7.30 -9.22 1.89
N ALA A 42 -7.17 -8.86 0.62
CA ALA A 42 -6.86 -7.50 0.19
C ALA A 42 -8.07 -6.75 -0.39
N ARG A 43 -8.13 -5.45 -0.14
CA ARG A 43 -9.06 -4.50 -0.77
C ARG A 43 -8.44 -3.11 -0.89
N TRP A 44 -8.96 -2.32 -1.83
CA TRP A 44 -8.69 -0.89 -1.93
C TRP A 44 -9.63 -0.10 -1.02
N LEU A 45 -9.13 0.96 -0.37
CA LEU A 45 -9.92 2.00 0.31
C LEU A 45 -9.25 3.36 0.12
N SER A 46 -10.02 4.44 0.27
CA SER A 46 -9.43 5.76 0.48
C SER A 46 -8.66 5.75 1.81
N TRP A 47 -7.52 6.45 1.91
CA TRP A 47 -6.80 6.58 3.19
C TRP A 47 -7.63 7.31 4.26
N ASP A 48 -8.64 8.08 3.86
CA ASP A 48 -9.55 8.81 4.76
C ASP A 48 -10.77 7.96 5.16
N ASP A 49 -10.89 6.75 4.59
CA ASP A 49 -11.99 5.85 4.91
C ASP A 49 -11.82 5.30 6.34
N PRO A 50 -12.80 5.46 7.25
CA PRO A 50 -12.68 4.97 8.62
C PRO A 50 -12.51 3.44 8.70
N ALA A 51 -12.93 2.67 7.70
CA ALA A 51 -12.74 1.22 7.65
C ALA A 51 -11.27 0.81 7.45
N THR A 52 -10.35 1.77 7.27
CA THR A 52 -8.89 1.57 7.37
C THR A 52 -8.44 1.24 8.79
N LEU A 53 -9.17 1.70 9.82
CA LEU A 53 -8.87 1.42 11.23
C LEU A 53 -9.13 -0.05 11.60
N ASP A 54 -9.99 -0.73 10.85
CA ASP A 54 -10.31 -2.16 11.03
C ASP A 54 -9.36 -3.09 10.26
N ALA A 55 -8.29 -2.56 9.67
CA ALA A 55 -7.30 -3.33 8.93
C ALA A 55 -6.20 -3.85 9.85
N ASP A 56 -5.71 -5.06 9.59
CA ASP A 56 -4.51 -5.57 10.26
C ASP A 56 -3.23 -4.94 9.68
N LEU A 57 -3.30 -4.49 8.42
CA LEU A 57 -2.21 -3.81 7.71
C LEU A 57 -2.79 -2.82 6.69
N VAL A 58 -2.27 -1.60 6.71
CA VAL A 58 -2.53 -0.59 5.68
C VAL A 58 -1.24 -0.34 4.89
N ILE A 59 -1.31 -0.49 3.57
CA ILE A 59 -0.24 -0.17 2.63
C ILE A 59 -0.66 1.08 1.87
N LEU A 60 0.01 2.20 2.11
CA LEU A 60 -0.23 3.45 1.41
C LEU A 60 0.22 3.33 -0.06
N ARG A 61 -0.69 3.60 -1.00
CA ARG A 61 -0.54 3.52 -2.45
C ARG A 61 -1.12 4.76 -3.12
N ALA A 62 -0.52 5.92 -2.85
CA ALA A 62 -0.76 7.18 -3.58
C ALA A 62 0.12 8.32 -3.02
N ALA A 63 1.45 8.13 -2.91
CA ALA A 63 2.31 9.17 -2.31
C ALA A 63 2.55 10.41 -3.22
N ARG A 64 1.91 10.52 -4.39
CA ARG A 64 2.13 11.66 -5.30
C ARG A 64 1.43 12.95 -4.88
N ASP A 65 0.50 12.89 -3.94
CA ASP A 65 -0.06 14.10 -3.30
C ASP A 65 0.87 14.68 -2.22
N HIS A 66 2.05 14.08 -1.98
CA HIS A 66 3.12 14.81 -1.32
C HIS A 66 3.55 15.95 -2.26
N PRO A 67 3.49 17.24 -1.86
CA PRO A 67 3.97 18.31 -2.72
C PRO A 67 5.40 17.95 -3.10
N ALA A 68 5.67 17.94 -4.41
CA ALA A 68 6.97 17.67 -5.01
C ALA A 68 8.08 18.65 -4.54
N GLY A 69 7.80 19.53 -3.58
CA GLY A 69 8.74 20.48 -3.00
C GLY A 69 9.94 19.83 -2.30
N TRP A 70 9.86 18.56 -1.87
CA TRP A 70 11.03 17.87 -1.32
C TRP A 70 11.95 17.28 -2.41
N ALA A 71 11.38 16.84 -3.54
CA ALA A 71 12.17 16.36 -4.69
C ALA A 71 12.89 17.49 -5.43
N SER A 72 12.32 18.70 -5.40
CA SER A 72 12.94 19.93 -5.92
C SER A 72 14.01 20.54 -5.00
N SER A 73 14.10 20.06 -3.75
CA SER A 73 15.05 20.57 -2.75
C SER A 73 16.27 19.65 -2.59
N SER A 74 16.72 19.02 -3.67
CA SER A 74 18.06 18.43 -3.73
C SER A 74 19.04 19.48 -4.27
N PRO A 75 19.81 20.19 -3.41
CA PRO A 75 20.89 21.01 -3.92
C PRO A 75 22.00 20.06 -4.41
N GLY A 76 22.22 20.06 -5.71
CA GLY A 76 23.47 19.58 -6.29
C GLY A 76 23.58 18.06 -6.44
N ARG A 77 23.32 17.59 -7.67
CA ARG A 77 24.16 16.54 -8.27
C ARG A 77 25.58 17.07 -8.42
N HIS A 78 26.35 17.13 -7.35
CA HIS A 78 27.80 17.27 -7.42
C HIS A 78 28.41 16.35 -6.36
N GLY A 79 29.08 15.31 -6.82
CA GLY A 79 30.07 14.60 -6.02
C GLY A 79 29.53 13.40 -5.24
N CYS A 80 29.58 12.24 -5.89
CA CYS A 80 29.93 11.01 -5.21
C CYS A 80 31.18 11.22 -4.34
N ARG A 81 31.04 11.03 -3.02
CA ARG A 81 32.05 10.38 -2.18
C ARG A 81 31.34 9.69 -1.01
N ILE A 82 31.08 8.40 -1.24
CA ILE A 82 30.94 7.30 -0.27
C ILE A 82 30.23 7.65 1.04
N CYS A 83 28.94 7.31 1.08
CA CYS A 83 28.19 6.63 2.16
C CYS A 83 26.75 6.49 1.68
#